data_AF-A0A3E2GUI0-F1
#
_entry.id   AF-A0A3E2GUI0-F1
#
_cell.length_a   1.000
_cell.length_b   1.000
_cell.length_c   1.000
_cell.angle_alpha   90.00
_cell.angle_beta   90.00
_cell.angle_gamma   90.00
#
_symmetry.space_group_name_H-M   'P 1'
#
loop_
_entity.id
_entity.type
_entity.pdbx_description
1 polymer ?
#
loop_
_entity_poly.entity_id
_entity_poly.type
_entity_poly.pdbx_seq_one_letter_code
_entity_poly.pdbx_strand_id
1 'polypeptide(L)'
;MLGDDLQKWLTSDVDFYELLGLSVETYSESELRRAYRKTALKYHPDKVGKDFDPAKYEQFQAANEILGDPELKLKYDNHRAAKLQRQRANELFEGRRRQMKEDLEARERYGVTATGLKRSRDDEKEVEVKAELRRLAEEGRKRRAERAGMMAENLKAEARSTPASATASPARQTAPDPKKGTRVAAEEEEIERLERRIREAEEAKAKRKAERKARKSGVFIPAESPSTGDTGARNLEKQPDFATPIKRPDILKGLKADEKSSAPPKFSFSPSTPKTPGAKNFAETMARLKAAEKQRLEDEIRHQEAEAQQRG
;
A
#
# COMPACT_ATOMS: atom_id res chain seq x y z
N MET A 1 41.57 13.67 3.81
CA MET A 1 40.12 13.43 3.73
C MET A 1 39.81 13.22 2.26
N LEU A 2 39.51 11.99 1.83
CA LEU A 2 38.84 11.83 0.54
C LEU A 2 37.48 12.52 0.69
N GLY A 3 37.21 13.54 -0.12
CA GLY A 3 36.02 14.38 0.03
C GLY A 3 34.75 13.53 -0.04
N ASP A 4 33.80 13.78 0.88
CA ASP A 4 32.48 13.13 0.91
C ASP A 4 31.77 13.15 -0.46
N ASP A 5 32.11 14.12 -1.29
CA ASP A 5 31.62 14.27 -2.66
C ASP A 5 31.96 13.07 -3.55
N LEU A 6 33.15 12.47 -3.42
CA LEU A 6 33.54 11.28 -4.21
C LEU A 6 32.77 10.03 -3.78
N GLN A 7 32.44 9.91 -2.49
CA GLN A 7 31.65 8.78 -1.97
C GLN A 7 30.21 8.80 -2.51
N LYS A 8 29.62 9.99 -2.67
CA LYS A 8 28.33 10.16 -3.34
C LYS A 8 28.38 9.59 -4.76
N TRP A 9 29.44 9.86 -5.51
CA TRP A 9 29.60 9.41 -6.88
C TRP A 9 29.88 7.91 -7.00
N LEU A 10 30.60 7.31 -6.06
CA LEU A 10 30.85 5.87 -5.98
C LEU A 10 29.55 5.03 -5.88
N THR A 11 28.57 5.54 -5.14
CA THR A 11 27.29 4.86 -4.89
C THR A 11 26.20 5.28 -5.90
N SER A 12 26.51 6.24 -6.77
CA SER A 12 25.54 6.80 -7.72
C SER A 12 25.15 5.81 -8.82
N ASP A 13 24.01 6.06 -9.45
CA ASP A 13 23.48 5.22 -10.53
C ASP A 13 24.11 5.48 -11.90
N VAL A 14 25.03 6.45 -12.00
CA VAL A 14 25.65 6.90 -13.26
C VAL A 14 26.77 5.95 -13.67
N ASP A 15 26.77 5.52 -14.94
CA ASP A 15 27.87 4.74 -15.52
C ASP A 15 28.97 5.68 -16.07
N PHE A 16 30.10 5.75 -15.38
CA PHE A 16 31.22 6.62 -15.75
C PHE A 16 31.96 6.14 -17.00
N TYR A 17 31.91 4.84 -17.30
CA TYR A 17 32.50 4.28 -18.51
C TYR A 17 31.71 4.70 -19.74
N GLU A 18 30.39 4.62 -19.68
CA GLU A 18 29.51 5.08 -20.76
C GLU A 18 29.58 6.60 -20.93
N LEU A 19 29.67 7.33 -19.82
CA LEU A 19 29.78 8.80 -19.82
C LEU A 19 31.03 9.29 -20.55
N LEU A 20 32.18 8.64 -20.32
CA LEU A 20 33.45 8.96 -20.98
C LEU A 20 33.61 8.27 -22.34
N GLY A 21 32.77 7.29 -22.65
CA GLY A 21 32.84 6.48 -23.87
C GLY A 21 34.03 5.52 -23.87
N LEU A 22 34.35 4.94 -22.71
CA LEU A 22 35.43 3.98 -22.51
C LEU A 22 34.88 2.56 -22.39
N SER A 23 35.66 1.57 -22.84
CA SER A 23 35.40 0.16 -22.54
C SER A 23 35.79 -0.14 -21.09
N VAL A 24 34.97 -0.93 -20.39
CA VAL A 24 35.21 -1.29 -18.98
C VAL A 24 36.48 -2.13 -18.80
N GLU A 25 36.77 -3.03 -19.75
CA GLU A 25 37.83 -4.04 -19.62
C GLU A 25 39.21 -3.58 -20.10
N THR A 26 39.28 -2.62 -21.02
CA THR A 26 40.49 -2.39 -21.83
C THR A 26 40.71 -0.92 -22.13
N TYR A 27 40.92 -0.10 -21.09
CA TYR A 27 41.35 1.28 -21.29
C TYR A 27 42.68 1.59 -20.59
N SER A 28 43.56 2.27 -21.30
CA SER A 28 44.82 2.83 -20.78
C SER A 28 44.57 4.17 -20.07
N GLU A 29 45.42 4.55 -19.12
CA GLU A 29 45.40 5.89 -18.52
C GLU A 29 45.52 7.00 -19.58
N SER A 30 46.27 6.74 -20.66
CA SER A 30 46.39 7.67 -21.79
C SER A 30 45.06 7.87 -22.55
N GLU A 31 44.25 6.81 -22.63
CA GLU A 31 42.93 6.82 -23.26
C GLU A 31 41.91 7.49 -22.35
N LEU A 32 41.96 7.27 -21.03
CA LEU A 32 41.16 7.99 -20.05
C LEU A 32 41.37 9.50 -20.18
N ARG A 33 42.63 9.96 -20.17
CA ARG A 33 42.96 11.39 -20.32
C ARG A 33 42.49 11.94 -21.67
N ARG A 34 42.58 11.15 -22.75
CA ARG A 34 42.09 11.56 -24.08
C ARG A 34 40.57 11.64 -24.13
N ALA A 35 39.86 10.67 -23.57
CA ALA A 35 38.41 10.61 -23.50
C ALA A 35 37.86 11.75 -22.64
N TYR A 36 38.47 12.02 -21.50
CA TYR A 36 38.16 13.17 -20.65
C TYR A 36 38.34 14.49 -21.39
N ARG A 37 39.47 14.72 -22.07
CA ARG A 37 39.63 15.96 -22.87
C ARG A 37 38.57 16.11 -23.97
N LYS A 38 38.24 15.02 -24.65
CA LYS A 38 37.20 15.03 -25.71
C LYS A 38 35.82 15.33 -25.16
N THR A 39 35.45 14.76 -24.02
CA THR A 39 34.14 14.98 -23.39
C THR A 39 34.08 16.35 -22.70
N ALA A 40 35.14 16.76 -22.01
CA ALA A 40 35.26 18.09 -21.41
C ALA A 40 35.06 19.19 -22.47
N LEU A 41 35.67 19.08 -23.66
CA LEU A 41 35.44 20.04 -24.75
C LEU A 41 34.00 20.09 -25.26
N LYS A 42 33.22 19.00 -25.13
CA LYS A 42 31.80 18.98 -25.51
C LYS A 42 30.91 19.66 -24.48
N TYR A 43 31.28 19.57 -23.20
CA TYR A 43 30.49 20.06 -22.08
C TYR A 43 31.11 21.28 -21.38
N HIS A 44 32.12 21.91 -21.98
CA HIS A 44 32.78 23.07 -21.42
C HIS A 44 31.86 24.29 -21.48
N PRO A 45 31.75 25.11 -20.41
CA PRO A 45 30.85 26.27 -20.38
C PRO A 45 31.15 27.27 -21.52
N ASP A 46 32.41 27.42 -21.91
CA ASP A 46 32.83 28.30 -23.02
C ASP A 46 32.26 27.88 -24.39
N LYS A 47 32.07 26.56 -24.62
CA LYS A 47 31.56 26.04 -25.91
C LYS A 47 30.04 25.90 -25.95
N VAL A 48 29.44 25.60 -24.81
CA VAL A 48 28.00 25.31 -24.71
C VAL A 48 27.19 26.56 -24.35
N GLY A 49 27.81 27.54 -23.70
CA GLY A 49 27.20 28.82 -23.37
C GLY A 49 25.95 28.65 -22.50
N LYS A 50 24.76 28.83 -23.09
CA LYS A 50 23.46 28.82 -22.40
C LYS A 50 22.92 27.41 -22.09
N ASP A 51 23.35 26.39 -22.82
CA ASP A 51 22.89 25.00 -22.60
C ASP A 51 23.80 24.23 -21.63
N PHE A 52 24.62 24.96 -20.85
CA PHE A 52 25.55 24.37 -19.91
C PHE A 52 24.81 23.70 -18.76
N ASP A 53 25.02 22.40 -18.60
CA ASP A 53 24.48 21.61 -17.52
C ASP A 53 25.58 21.41 -16.43
N PRO A 54 25.50 22.13 -15.30
CA PRO A 54 26.51 22.02 -14.25
C PRO A 54 26.55 20.62 -13.62
N ALA A 55 25.42 19.92 -13.56
CA ALA A 55 25.36 18.59 -12.96
C ALA A 55 26.11 17.56 -13.80
N LYS A 56 26.02 17.64 -15.13
CA LYS A 56 26.81 16.81 -16.02
C LYS A 56 28.29 17.13 -15.91
N TYR A 57 28.65 18.41 -15.82
CA TYR A 57 30.04 18.82 -15.63
C TYR A 57 30.65 18.22 -14.35
N GLU A 58 29.93 18.27 -13.23
CA GLU A 58 30.33 17.65 -11.97
C GLU A 58 30.50 16.12 -12.11
N GLN A 59 29.59 15.45 -12.83
CA GLN A 59 29.70 14.02 -13.13
C GLN A 59 30.96 13.67 -13.93
N PHE A 60 31.33 14.47 -14.94
CA PHE A 60 32.55 14.24 -15.72
C PHE A 60 33.81 14.42 -14.88
N GLN A 61 33.83 15.40 -13.98
CA GLN A 61 34.94 15.61 -13.07
C GLN A 61 35.09 14.42 -12.12
N ALA A 62 34.00 14.02 -11.47
CA ALA A 62 33.98 12.85 -10.60
C ALA A 62 34.38 11.57 -11.34
N ALA A 63 33.94 11.37 -12.58
CA ALA A 63 34.32 10.22 -13.40
C ALA A 63 35.83 10.15 -13.62
N ASN A 64 36.49 11.28 -13.91
CA ASN A 64 37.94 11.31 -14.12
C ASN A 64 38.72 11.08 -12.82
N GLU A 65 38.25 11.62 -11.69
CA GLU A 65 38.86 11.41 -10.38
C GLU A 65 38.74 9.95 -9.93
N ILE A 66 37.55 9.35 -10.06
CA ILE A 66 37.31 7.96 -9.65
C ILE A 66 38.05 6.97 -10.54
N LEU A 67 38.01 7.14 -11.86
CA LEU A 67 38.67 6.21 -12.78
C LEU A 67 40.18 6.44 -12.89
N GLY A 68 40.68 7.61 -12.46
CA GLY A 68 42.09 7.95 -12.43
C GLY A 68 42.85 7.33 -11.26
N ASP A 69 42.20 7.18 -10.10
CA ASP A 69 42.78 6.52 -8.94
C ASP A 69 42.43 5.01 -8.93
N PRO A 70 43.42 4.11 -8.92
CA PRO A 70 43.17 2.67 -8.89
C PRO A 70 42.35 2.20 -7.67
N GLU A 71 42.47 2.86 -6.51
CA GLU A 71 41.69 2.47 -5.32
C GLU A 71 40.21 2.85 -5.45
N LEU A 72 39.94 4.04 -5.97
CA LEU A 72 38.58 4.53 -6.19
C LEU A 72 37.90 3.75 -7.32
N LYS A 73 38.64 3.47 -8.39
CA LYS A 73 38.17 2.61 -9.48
C LYS A 73 37.74 1.25 -8.96
N LEU A 74 38.55 0.60 -8.13
CA LEU A 74 38.20 -0.71 -7.57
C LEU A 74 36.92 -0.65 -6.74
N LYS A 75 36.74 0.38 -5.91
CA LYS A 75 35.51 0.58 -5.12
C LYS A 75 34.29 0.79 -6.02
N TYR A 76 34.44 1.59 -7.07
CA TYR A 76 33.39 1.83 -8.06
C TYR A 76 32.99 0.55 -8.79
N ASP A 77 33.98 -0.19 -9.29
CA ASP A 77 33.77 -1.46 -10.01
C ASP A 77 33.09 -2.50 -9.12
N ASN A 78 33.50 -2.59 -7.84
CA ASN A 78 32.86 -3.47 -6.86
C ASN A 78 31.40 -3.07 -6.60
N HIS A 79 31.12 -1.77 -6.43
CA HIS A 79 29.75 -1.29 -6.23
C HIS A 79 28.87 -1.55 -7.47
N ARG A 80 29.39 -1.27 -8.67
CA ARG A 80 28.73 -1.54 -9.95
C ARG A 80 28.45 -3.03 -10.14
N ALA A 81 29.43 -3.89 -9.86
CA ALA A 81 29.27 -5.34 -9.93
C ALA A 81 28.23 -5.83 -8.91
N ALA A 82 28.28 -5.36 -7.66
CA ALA A 82 27.30 -5.72 -6.63
C ALA A 82 25.88 -5.30 -7.01
N LYS A 83 25.71 -4.10 -7.60
CA LYS A 83 24.43 -3.61 -8.11
C LYS A 83 23.90 -4.51 -9.24
N LEU A 84 24.75 -4.86 -10.21
CA LEU A 84 24.37 -5.75 -11.31
C LEU A 84 24.00 -7.15 -10.81
N GLN A 85 24.75 -7.68 -9.83
CA GLN A 85 24.45 -8.96 -9.19
C GLN A 85 23.11 -8.91 -8.45
N ARG A 86 22.82 -7.82 -7.73
CA ARG A 86 21.54 -7.61 -7.06
C ARG A 86 20.38 -7.52 -8.04
N GLN A 87 20.57 -6.82 -9.16
CA GLN A 87 19.55 -6.74 -10.22
C GLN A 87 19.27 -8.11 -10.83
N ARG A 88 20.32 -8.88 -11.18
CA ARG A 88 20.19 -10.25 -11.67
C ARG A 88 19.50 -11.16 -10.67
N ALA A 89 19.87 -11.07 -9.39
CA ALA A 89 19.22 -11.83 -8.33
C ALA A 89 17.73 -11.48 -8.24
N ASN A 90 17.40 -10.18 -8.19
CA ASN A 90 16.01 -9.73 -8.17
C ASN A 90 15.23 -10.26 -9.37
N GLU A 91 15.78 -10.18 -10.58
CA GLU A 91 15.15 -10.68 -11.81
C GLU A 91 14.87 -12.19 -11.74
N LEU A 92 15.83 -12.99 -11.28
CA LEU A 92 15.66 -14.43 -11.08
C LEU A 92 14.55 -14.74 -10.05
N PHE A 93 14.51 -13.99 -8.94
CA PHE A 93 13.48 -14.17 -7.93
C PHE A 93 12.13 -13.59 -8.34
N GLU A 94 12.09 -12.61 -9.24
CA GLU A 94 10.88 -11.96 -9.71
C GLU A 94 10.02 -12.88 -10.56
N GLY A 95 10.61 -13.74 -11.40
CA GLY A 95 9.85 -14.76 -12.14
C GLY A 95 9.10 -15.71 -11.19
N ARG A 96 9.80 -16.28 -10.21
CA ARG A 96 9.20 -17.17 -9.20
C ARG A 96 8.22 -16.43 -8.29
N ARG A 97 8.54 -15.21 -7.85
CA ARG A 97 7.66 -14.37 -7.02
C ARG A 97 6.38 -14.01 -7.76
N ARG A 98 6.47 -13.69 -9.05
CA ARG A 98 5.33 -13.39 -9.91
C ARG A 98 4.44 -14.60 -10.08
N GLN A 99 5.00 -15.77 -10.36
CA GLN A 99 4.22 -17.02 -10.44
C GLN A 99 3.52 -17.33 -9.12
N MET A 100 4.21 -17.22 -7.99
CA MET A 100 3.58 -17.45 -6.68
C MET A 100 2.49 -16.42 -6.39
N LYS A 101 2.69 -15.15 -6.76
CA LYS A 101 1.68 -14.11 -6.62
C LYS A 101 0.46 -14.39 -7.51
N GLU A 102 0.67 -14.77 -8.76
CA GLU A 102 -0.39 -15.07 -9.71
C GLU A 102 -1.18 -16.33 -9.32
N ASP A 103 -0.50 -17.38 -8.85
CA ASP A 103 -1.17 -18.58 -8.31
C ASP A 103 -2.01 -18.23 -7.07
N LEU A 104 -1.49 -17.37 -6.18
CA LEU A 104 -2.22 -16.90 -5.00
C LEU A 104 -3.43 -16.04 -5.40
N GLU A 105 -3.27 -15.12 -6.35
CA GLU A 105 -4.37 -14.30 -6.90
C GLU A 105 -5.41 -15.15 -7.63
N ALA A 106 -5.00 -16.17 -8.38
CA ALA A 106 -5.90 -17.13 -9.01
C ALA A 106 -6.66 -17.94 -7.96
N ARG A 107 -5.96 -18.39 -6.90
CA ARG A 107 -6.58 -19.09 -5.77
C ARG A 107 -7.52 -18.18 -4.98
N GLU A 108 -7.26 -16.89 -4.87
CA GLU A 108 -8.21 -15.94 -4.28
C GLU A 108 -9.41 -15.70 -5.22
N ARG A 109 -9.16 -15.58 -6.52
CA ARG A 109 -10.20 -15.36 -7.53
C ARG A 109 -11.17 -16.55 -7.66
N TYR A 110 -10.65 -17.78 -7.62
CA TYR A 110 -11.43 -19.02 -7.76
C TYR A 110 -11.70 -19.75 -6.43
N GLY A 111 -10.92 -19.49 -5.38
CA GLY A 111 -11.05 -20.14 -4.07
C GLY A 111 -12.01 -19.44 -3.11
N VAL A 112 -12.37 -18.18 -3.37
CA VAL A 112 -13.52 -17.53 -2.72
C VAL A 112 -14.83 -18.27 -3.04
N THR A 113 -14.89 -19.08 -4.10
CA THR A 113 -16.04 -19.95 -4.39
C THR A 113 -15.89 -21.39 -3.88
N ALA A 114 -14.67 -21.86 -3.57
CA ALA A 114 -14.40 -23.27 -3.28
C ALA A 114 -14.11 -23.61 -1.80
N THR A 115 -13.75 -22.63 -0.96
CA THR A 115 -13.39 -22.90 0.46
C THR A 115 -14.55 -22.83 1.45
N GLY A 116 -15.80 -22.70 1.00
CA GLY A 116 -16.97 -22.82 1.88
C GLY A 116 -17.06 -21.74 2.98
N LEU A 117 -16.17 -20.75 3.00
CA LEU A 117 -16.45 -19.46 3.62
C LEU A 117 -17.54 -18.82 2.75
N LYS A 118 -18.80 -19.10 3.08
CA LYS A 118 -19.91 -18.28 2.60
C LYS A 118 -19.49 -16.83 2.84
N ARG A 119 -19.37 -16.05 1.77
CA ARG A 119 -19.31 -14.58 1.88
C ARG A 119 -20.41 -14.21 2.88
N SER A 120 -20.06 -13.45 3.91
CA SER A 120 -21.08 -13.10 4.89
C SER A 120 -22.22 -12.38 4.13
N ARG A 121 -23.46 -12.51 4.60
CA ARG A 121 -24.61 -11.83 3.96
C ARG A 121 -24.36 -10.32 3.79
N ASP A 122 -23.45 -9.76 4.60
CA ASP A 122 -23.01 -8.38 4.52
C ASP A 122 -22.01 -8.12 3.38
N ASP A 123 -21.09 -9.06 3.08
CA ASP A 123 -20.16 -8.96 1.94
C ASP A 123 -20.91 -9.04 0.59
N GLU A 124 -21.95 -9.88 0.51
CA GLU A 124 -22.76 -10.00 -0.72
C GLU A 124 -23.54 -8.72 -1.00
N LYS A 125 -24.18 -8.14 0.03
CA LYS A 125 -24.84 -6.84 -0.05
C LYS A 125 -23.86 -5.72 -0.39
N GLU A 126 -22.63 -5.76 0.14
CA GLU A 126 -21.62 -4.73 -0.17
C GLU A 126 -21.18 -4.79 -1.64
N VAL A 127 -21.10 -5.99 -2.24
CA VAL A 127 -20.82 -6.14 -3.68
C VAL A 127 -21.99 -5.62 -4.52
N GLU A 128 -23.23 -5.91 -4.13
CA GLU A 128 -24.43 -5.45 -4.81
C GLU A 128 -24.56 -3.92 -4.75
N VAL A 129 -24.41 -3.34 -3.56
CA VAL A 129 -24.43 -1.88 -3.36
C VAL A 129 -23.30 -1.19 -4.13
N LYS A 130 -22.10 -1.78 -4.20
CA LYS A 130 -21.01 -1.23 -5.03
C LYS A 130 -21.28 -1.31 -6.53
N ALA A 131 -21.89 -2.40 -6.99
CA ALA A 131 -22.27 -2.53 -8.39
C ALA A 131 -23.38 -1.53 -8.75
N GLU A 132 -24.33 -1.32 -7.84
CA GLU A 132 -25.42 -0.36 -7.99
C GLU A 132 -24.92 1.09 -7.93
N LEU A 133 -24.00 1.42 -7.01
CA LEU A 133 -23.31 2.73 -7.00
C LEU A 133 -22.57 2.99 -8.31
N ARG A 134 -21.89 1.98 -8.86
CA ARG A 134 -21.16 2.10 -10.13
C ARG A 134 -22.12 2.36 -11.29
N ARG A 135 -23.23 1.61 -11.36
CA ARG A 135 -24.28 1.83 -12.37
C ARG A 135 -24.89 3.22 -12.25
N LEU A 136 -25.23 3.65 -11.02
CA LEU A 136 -25.79 4.97 -10.75
C LEU A 136 -24.81 6.09 -11.08
N ALA A 137 -23.51 5.89 -10.82
CA ALA A 137 -22.47 6.84 -11.18
C ALA A 137 -22.25 6.93 -12.70
N GLU A 138 -22.32 5.81 -13.43
CA GLU A 138 -22.26 5.77 -14.89
C GLU A 138 -23.48 6.44 -15.53
N GLU A 139 -24.68 6.18 -14.99
CA GLU A 139 -25.92 6.83 -15.43
C GLU A 139 -25.93 8.34 -15.12
N GLY A 140 -25.43 8.74 -13.95
CA GLY A 140 -25.25 10.14 -13.58
C GLY A 140 -24.18 10.87 -14.40
N ARG A 141 -23.13 10.16 -14.86
CA ARG A 141 -22.16 10.72 -15.84
C ARG A 141 -22.80 10.89 -17.21
N LYS A 142 -23.54 9.88 -17.68
CA LYS A 142 -24.21 9.90 -18.99
C LYS A 142 -25.25 11.01 -19.07
N ARG A 143 -26.10 11.16 -18.05
CA ARG A 143 -27.10 12.23 -17.98
C ARG A 143 -26.50 13.63 -17.93
N ARG A 144 -25.36 13.80 -17.25
CA ARG A 144 -24.61 15.08 -17.27
C ARG A 144 -23.98 15.37 -18.63
N ALA A 145 -23.46 14.36 -19.31
CA ALA A 145 -22.91 14.49 -20.65
C ALA A 145 -24.00 14.86 -21.67
N GLU A 146 -25.18 14.23 -21.60
CA GLU A 146 -26.34 14.54 -22.45
C GLU A 146 -26.85 15.96 -22.20
N ARG A 147 -27.01 16.37 -20.94
CA ARG A 147 -27.42 17.74 -20.59
C ARG A 147 -26.38 18.78 -21.06
N ALA A 148 -25.10 18.49 -20.89
CA ALA A 148 -24.03 19.36 -21.38
C ALA A 148 -24.02 19.43 -22.93
N GLY A 149 -24.30 18.31 -23.61
CA GLY A 149 -24.43 18.26 -25.06
C GLY A 149 -25.60 19.09 -25.58
N MET A 150 -26.79 18.95 -24.97
CA MET A 150 -27.96 19.77 -25.30
C MET A 150 -27.73 21.25 -25.00
N MET A 151 -27.05 21.59 -23.89
CA MET A 151 -26.67 22.98 -23.59
C MET A 151 -25.67 23.53 -24.60
N ALA A 152 -24.69 22.74 -25.03
CA ALA A 152 -23.73 23.14 -26.05
C ALA A 152 -24.38 23.31 -27.43
N GLU A 153 -25.36 22.49 -27.78
CA GLU A 153 -26.15 22.63 -29.00
C GLU A 153 -27.00 23.91 -28.96
N ASN A 154 -27.70 24.16 -27.85
CA ASN A 154 -28.48 25.39 -27.67
C ASN A 154 -27.61 26.64 -27.71
N LEU A 155 -26.43 26.64 -27.07
CA LEU A 155 -25.48 27.75 -27.14
C LEU A 155 -24.93 27.94 -28.56
N LYS A 156 -24.73 26.85 -29.31
CA LYS A 156 -24.29 26.89 -30.71
C LYS A 156 -25.40 27.35 -31.66
N ALA A 157 -26.66 27.07 -31.33
CA ALA A 157 -27.84 27.54 -32.04
C ALA A 157 -28.10 29.03 -31.76
N GLU A 158 -27.94 29.49 -30.51
CA GLU A 158 -27.97 30.92 -30.15
C GLU A 158 -26.83 31.70 -30.81
N ALA A 159 -25.60 31.16 -30.82
CA ALA A 159 -24.47 31.80 -31.52
C ALA A 159 -24.65 31.84 -33.05
N ARG A 160 -25.52 31.00 -33.62
CA ARG A 160 -25.90 31.03 -35.04
C ARG A 160 -27.08 31.93 -35.34
N SER A 161 -27.89 32.32 -34.35
CA SER A 161 -29.13 33.07 -34.56
C SER A 161 -29.04 34.57 -34.23
N THR A 162 -27.91 35.09 -33.75
CA THR A 162 -27.74 36.52 -33.51
C THR A 162 -27.00 37.26 -34.64
N PRO A 163 -27.66 38.18 -35.38
CA PRO A 163 -27.07 39.45 -35.77
C PRO A 163 -27.44 40.52 -34.73
N ALA A 164 -26.53 41.47 -34.52
CA ALA A 164 -26.61 42.54 -33.53
C ALA A 164 -27.90 43.41 -33.62
N SER A 165 -28.57 43.67 -32.49
CA SER A 165 -29.12 44.99 -32.10
C SER A 165 -29.86 44.93 -30.76
N ALA A 166 -29.75 46.01 -29.98
CA ALA A 166 -30.38 46.24 -28.69
C ALA A 166 -31.88 46.57 -28.80
N THR A 167 -32.68 46.26 -27.77
CA THR A 167 -33.70 47.11 -27.09
C THR A 167 -34.60 46.28 -26.16
N ALA A 168 -35.11 46.94 -25.11
CA ALA A 168 -35.72 46.38 -23.91
C ALA A 168 -37.22 46.05 -24.03
N SER A 169 -37.68 45.02 -23.29
CA SER A 169 -38.77 45.06 -22.25
C SER A 169 -39.45 43.70 -22.01
N PRO A 170 -40.06 43.48 -20.82
CA PRO A 170 -39.94 42.22 -20.09
C PRO A 170 -41.18 41.34 -20.16
N ALA A 171 -40.99 40.04 -20.34
CA ALA A 171 -42.07 39.06 -20.29
C ALA A 171 -41.82 38.00 -19.20
N ARG A 172 -42.55 38.20 -18.11
CA ARG A 172 -43.24 37.16 -17.32
C ARG A 172 -42.38 36.07 -16.69
N GLN A 173 -41.87 36.40 -15.50
CA GLN A 173 -41.45 35.44 -14.49
C GLN A 173 -42.65 34.55 -14.11
N THR A 174 -42.60 33.26 -14.44
CA THR A 174 -43.38 32.24 -13.76
C THR A 174 -42.69 31.96 -12.43
N ALA A 175 -43.29 32.41 -11.34
CA ALA A 175 -42.79 32.20 -9.99
C ALA A 175 -42.55 30.70 -9.70
N PRO A 176 -41.37 30.30 -9.18
CA PRO A 176 -41.19 28.95 -8.69
C PRO A 176 -41.94 28.78 -7.37
N ASP A 177 -42.71 27.69 -7.25
CA ASP A 177 -43.43 27.34 -6.01
C ASP A 177 -42.48 27.36 -4.79
N PRO A 178 -42.75 28.20 -3.77
CA PRO A 178 -41.84 28.41 -2.63
C PRO A 178 -41.70 27.16 -1.72
N LYS A 179 -42.55 26.14 -1.91
CA LYS A 179 -42.51 24.88 -1.14
C LYS A 179 -41.59 23.82 -1.73
N LYS A 180 -41.11 23.98 -2.96
CA LYS A 180 -40.19 23.03 -3.61
C LYS A 180 -38.72 23.37 -3.36
N GLY A 181 -38.39 24.67 -3.25
CA GLY A 181 -37.02 25.13 -2.96
C GLY A 181 -36.54 24.78 -1.56
N THR A 182 -37.41 24.83 -0.55
CA THR A 182 -37.06 24.50 0.85
C THR A 182 -36.81 23.01 1.06
N ARG A 183 -37.55 22.16 0.34
CA ARG A 183 -37.36 20.70 0.39
C ARG A 183 -36.07 20.27 -0.31
N VAL A 184 -35.75 20.88 -1.45
CA VAL A 184 -34.48 20.59 -2.16
C VAL A 184 -33.28 21.09 -1.36
N ALA A 185 -33.36 22.26 -0.72
CA ALA A 185 -32.29 22.75 0.16
C ALA A 185 -32.08 21.87 1.41
N ALA A 186 -33.17 21.34 2.00
CA ALA A 186 -33.07 20.41 3.13
C ALA A 186 -32.49 19.04 2.70
N GLU A 187 -32.87 18.54 1.52
CA GLU A 187 -32.32 17.33 0.93
C GLU A 187 -30.83 17.51 0.57
N GLU A 188 -30.42 18.69 0.08
CA GLU A 188 -29.01 19.02 -0.20
C GLU A 188 -28.14 19.10 1.07
N GLU A 189 -28.64 19.70 2.16
CA GLU A 189 -27.95 19.69 3.45
C GLU A 189 -27.81 18.28 4.03
N GLU A 190 -28.82 17.43 3.85
CA GLU A 190 -28.79 16.05 4.32
C GLU A 190 -27.79 15.19 3.52
N ILE A 191 -27.70 15.42 2.21
CA ILE A 191 -26.68 14.81 1.34
C ILE A 191 -25.28 15.24 1.79
N GLU A 192 -25.02 16.52 2.02
CA GLU A 192 -23.71 16.99 2.50
C GLU A 192 -23.32 16.39 3.86
N ARG A 193 -24.28 16.23 4.78
CA ARG A 193 -24.03 15.58 6.07
C ARG A 193 -23.68 14.11 5.91
N LEU A 194 -24.35 13.41 4.99
CA LEU A 194 -24.05 12.01 4.68
C LEU A 194 -22.68 11.86 4.01
N GLU A 195 -22.32 12.73 3.07
CA GLU A 195 -21.00 12.72 2.43
C GLU A 195 -19.87 12.98 3.43
N ARG A 196 -20.05 13.92 4.37
CA ARG A 196 -19.08 14.14 5.47
C ARG A 196 -18.91 12.90 6.33
N ARG A 197 -20.01 12.23 6.69
CA ARG A 197 -19.97 10.97 7.47
C ARG A 197 -19.26 9.84 6.73
N ILE A 198 -19.48 9.71 5.43
CA ILE A 198 -18.80 8.70 4.60
C ILE A 198 -17.30 8.98 4.57
N ARG A 199 -16.91 10.23 4.32
CA ARG A 199 -15.50 10.64 4.28
C ARG A 199 -14.79 10.41 5.61
N GLU A 200 -15.41 10.79 6.72
CA GLU A 200 -14.89 10.56 8.07
C GLU A 200 -14.73 9.05 8.36
N ALA A 201 -15.70 8.24 7.97
CA ALA A 201 -15.63 6.79 8.12
C ALA A 201 -14.52 6.15 7.27
N GLU A 202 -14.29 6.66 6.06
CA GLU A 202 -13.19 6.21 5.18
C GLU A 202 -11.82 6.62 5.75
N GLU A 203 -11.68 7.86 6.23
CA GLU A 203 -10.46 8.36 6.86
C GLU A 203 -10.15 7.58 8.15
N ALA A 204 -11.17 7.26 8.96
CA ALA A 204 -11.02 6.43 10.15
C ALA A 204 -10.57 5.00 9.80
N LYS A 205 -11.14 4.40 8.74
CA LYS A 205 -10.70 3.08 8.24
C LYS A 205 -9.28 3.13 7.69
N ALA A 206 -8.91 4.18 6.96
CA ALA A 206 -7.57 4.38 6.43
C ALA A 206 -6.54 4.52 7.57
N LYS A 207 -6.86 5.30 8.61
CA LYS A 207 -6.02 5.47 9.80
C LYS A 207 -5.81 4.16 10.55
N ARG A 208 -6.87 3.37 10.78
CA ARG A 208 -6.77 2.04 11.40
C ARG A 208 -5.93 1.07 10.57
N LYS A 209 -6.02 1.12 9.23
CA LYS A 209 -5.22 0.28 8.33
C LYS A 209 -3.75 0.72 8.32
N ALA A 210 -3.48 2.02 8.31
CA ALA A 210 -2.15 2.59 8.40
C ALA A 210 -1.49 2.24 9.74
N GLU A 211 -2.21 2.33 10.86
CA GLU A 211 -1.72 1.94 12.18
C GLU A 211 -1.40 0.44 12.26
N ARG A 212 -2.29 -0.43 11.74
CA ARG A 212 -2.01 -1.87 11.66
C ARG A 212 -0.78 -2.16 10.80
N LYS A 213 -0.57 -1.41 9.71
CA LYS A 213 0.59 -1.54 8.85
C LYS A 213 1.87 -1.06 9.54
N ALA A 214 1.82 0.06 10.26
CA ALA A 214 2.94 0.60 11.05
C ALA A 214 3.35 -0.34 12.20
N ARG A 215 2.37 -0.89 12.94
CA ARG A 215 2.58 -1.92 13.95
C ARG A 215 3.19 -3.20 13.36
N LYS A 216 2.75 -3.59 12.16
CA LYS A 216 3.28 -4.76 11.44
C LYS A 216 4.70 -4.52 10.89
N SER A 217 5.04 -3.30 10.51
CA SER A 217 6.36 -2.92 9.98
C SER A 217 7.36 -2.51 11.07
N GLY A 218 6.99 -2.55 12.35
CA GLY A 218 7.90 -2.31 13.48
C GLY A 218 8.42 -0.88 13.60
N VAL A 219 7.79 0.10 12.94
CA VAL A 219 8.19 1.52 13.02
C VAL A 219 7.37 2.17 14.14
N PHE A 220 8.02 2.41 15.27
CA PHE A 220 7.49 3.17 16.40
C PHE A 220 7.53 4.67 16.06
N ILE A 221 6.37 5.33 16.04
CA ILE A 221 6.26 6.79 15.98
C ILE A 221 5.81 7.24 17.37
N PRO A 222 6.60 8.06 18.10
CA PRO A 222 6.12 8.68 19.33
C PRO A 222 5.15 9.80 18.95
N ALA A 223 3.89 9.66 19.32
CA ALA A 223 2.95 10.76 19.27
C ALA A 223 3.03 11.52 20.59
N GLU A 224 3.40 12.80 20.53
CA GLU A 224 3.26 13.74 21.63
C GLU A 224 1.82 13.74 22.16
N SER A 225 1.73 13.65 23.48
CA SER A 225 0.52 13.68 24.29
C SER A 225 -0.25 14.99 24.13
N PRO A 226 -1.59 14.94 24.30
CA PRO A 226 -2.23 15.90 25.18
C PRO A 226 -2.82 15.20 26.40
N SER A 227 -2.34 15.69 27.54
CA SER A 227 -2.93 15.71 28.87
C SER A 227 -4.46 15.58 28.92
N THR A 228 -4.96 14.60 29.66
CA THR A 228 -6.08 14.75 30.60
C THR A 228 -5.86 13.78 31.77
N GLY A 229 -5.63 14.30 32.96
CA GLY A 229 -5.66 13.53 34.21
C GLY A 229 -7.10 13.24 34.65
N ASP A 230 -7.29 12.24 35.52
CA ASP A 230 -7.65 12.47 36.92
C ASP A 230 -7.88 11.16 37.71
N THR A 231 -7.50 11.25 38.99
CA THR A 231 -7.82 10.49 40.22
C THR A 231 -7.80 8.96 40.33
N GLY A 232 -6.98 8.47 41.27
CA GLY A 232 -7.07 7.12 41.82
C GLY A 232 -5.93 6.73 42.76
N ALA A 233 -5.70 7.49 43.83
CA ALA A 233 -4.73 7.17 44.87
C ALA A 233 -5.02 5.81 45.55
N ARG A 234 -3.96 5.02 45.78
CA ARG A 234 -3.72 4.33 47.06
C ARG A 234 -2.28 3.82 47.14
N ASN A 235 -1.63 4.28 48.19
CA ASN A 235 -0.27 3.99 48.65
C ASN A 235 -0.32 2.70 49.48
N LEU A 236 0.54 1.71 49.18
CA LEU A 236 0.84 0.61 50.11
C LEU A 236 2.25 0.06 49.85
N GLU A 237 3.17 0.54 50.69
CA GLU A 237 4.07 -0.28 51.51
C GLU A 237 5.05 -1.29 50.84
N LYS A 238 6.27 -0.79 50.69
CA LYS A 238 7.61 -1.38 50.91
C LYS A 238 7.79 -2.91 51.12
N GLN A 239 8.82 -3.41 50.39
CA GLN A 239 9.72 -4.59 50.59
C GLN A 239 9.39 -5.89 49.82
N PRO A 240 10.37 -6.80 49.58
CA PRO A 240 11.63 -6.60 48.85
C PRO A 240 11.89 -7.71 47.78
N ASP A 241 12.74 -7.36 46.82
CA ASP A 241 13.65 -8.14 45.97
C ASP A 241 13.60 -9.69 46.06
N PHE A 242 12.90 -10.34 45.13
CA PHE A 242 13.12 -11.75 44.77
C PHE A 242 13.66 -11.87 43.35
N ALA A 243 14.99 -11.81 43.23
CA ALA A 243 15.70 -12.18 42.02
C ALA A 243 15.74 -13.72 41.89
N THR A 244 14.87 -14.28 41.04
CA THR A 244 14.99 -15.68 40.61
C THR A 244 15.99 -15.78 39.43
N PRO A 245 17.08 -16.55 39.55
CA PRO A 245 18.02 -16.75 38.45
C PRO A 245 17.45 -17.75 37.44
N ILE A 246 17.06 -17.27 36.25
CA ILE A 246 16.76 -18.15 35.12
C ILE A 246 18.10 -18.62 34.54
N LYS A 247 18.50 -19.85 34.88
CA LYS A 247 19.56 -20.59 34.22
C LYS A 247 19.21 -20.79 32.74
N ARG A 248 19.92 -20.09 31.86
CA ARG A 248 19.98 -20.44 30.43
C ARG A 248 20.89 -21.68 30.31
N PRO A 249 20.47 -22.80 29.70
CA PRO A 249 21.42 -23.83 29.32
C PRO A 249 22.24 -23.33 28.13
N ASP A 250 23.56 -23.23 28.32
CA ASP A 250 24.54 -22.98 27.28
C ASP A 250 24.63 -24.21 26.35
N ILE A 251 24.04 -24.12 25.15
CA ILE A 251 24.04 -25.22 24.14
C ILE A 251 25.29 -25.15 23.24
N LEU A 252 26.33 -24.40 23.60
CA LEU A 252 27.52 -24.18 22.76
C LEU A 252 28.80 -24.71 23.39
N LYS A 253 28.81 -25.99 23.76
CA LYS A 253 30.05 -26.70 24.06
C LYS A 253 30.03 -28.11 23.49
N GLY A 254 30.56 -28.24 22.28
CA GLY A 254 30.98 -29.54 21.74
C GLY A 254 30.53 -29.82 20.32
N LEU A 255 31.16 -29.19 19.33
CA LEU A 255 31.33 -29.82 18.02
C LEU A 255 32.81 -29.78 17.63
N LYS A 256 33.43 -30.94 17.72
CA LYS A 256 34.68 -31.26 17.04
C LYS A 256 34.41 -31.21 15.53
N ALA A 257 35.35 -30.62 14.81
CA ALA A 257 35.36 -30.60 13.36
C ALA A 257 35.69 -32.00 12.85
N ASP A 258 34.79 -32.58 12.06
CA ASP A 258 35.11 -33.67 11.14
C ASP A 258 34.67 -33.25 9.72
N GLU A 259 35.60 -33.42 8.79
CA GLU A 259 35.44 -33.11 7.38
C GLU A 259 34.44 -34.02 6.67
N LYS A 260 33.89 -33.50 5.55
CA LYS A 260 33.04 -34.16 4.52
C LYS A 260 31.53 -34.12 4.74
N SER A 261 30.88 -33.10 4.18
CA SER A 261 29.85 -33.26 3.14
C SER A 261 29.28 -31.89 2.72
N SER A 262 29.54 -31.50 1.48
CA SER A 262 28.94 -30.32 0.86
C SER A 262 27.56 -30.69 0.33
N ALA A 263 26.53 -30.45 1.13
CA ALA A 263 25.15 -30.34 0.64
C ALA A 263 24.41 -29.28 1.48
N PRO A 264 23.69 -28.34 0.86
CA PRO A 264 22.94 -27.32 1.61
C PRO A 264 21.80 -27.97 2.41
N PRO A 265 21.47 -27.45 3.61
CA PRO A 265 20.41 -28.02 4.44
C PRO A 265 19.07 -27.93 3.71
N LYS A 266 18.43 -29.09 3.50
CA LYS A 266 17.09 -29.22 2.94
C LYS A 266 16.09 -28.82 4.02
N PHE A 267 15.58 -27.59 3.94
CA PHE A 267 14.54 -27.10 4.84
C PHE A 267 13.19 -27.72 4.43
N SER A 268 12.84 -28.87 5.00
CA SER A 268 11.52 -29.47 4.84
C SER A 268 10.54 -28.81 5.80
N PHE A 269 9.72 -27.89 5.29
CA PHE A 269 8.53 -27.43 5.99
C PHE A 269 7.48 -28.55 5.92
N SER A 270 7.60 -29.53 6.81
CA SER A 270 6.49 -30.41 7.14
C SER A 270 5.66 -29.72 8.22
N PRO A 271 4.38 -29.39 7.99
CA PRO A 271 3.55 -28.78 9.01
C PRO A 271 3.18 -29.85 10.04
N SER A 272 4.10 -30.13 10.97
CA SER A 272 3.76 -30.87 12.18
C SER A 272 2.96 -29.92 13.07
N THR A 273 1.64 -29.98 12.95
CA THR A 273 0.74 -29.31 13.89
C THR A 273 0.91 -29.95 15.27
N PRO A 274 1.24 -29.21 16.34
CA PRO A 274 1.26 -29.77 17.68
C PRO A 274 -0.16 -30.21 18.02
N LYS A 275 -0.31 -31.50 18.37
CA LYS A 275 -1.58 -32.10 18.75
C LYS A 275 -1.97 -31.56 20.13
N THR A 276 -2.71 -30.46 20.16
CA THR A 276 -3.27 -29.89 21.40
C THR A 276 -4.25 -30.90 22.01
N PRO A 277 -4.06 -31.35 23.26
CA PRO A 277 -5.01 -32.24 23.93
C PRO A 277 -6.21 -31.41 24.39
N GLY A 278 -7.23 -31.25 23.54
CA GLY A 278 -8.44 -30.53 23.93
C GLY A 278 -9.50 -30.28 22.85
N ALA A 279 -9.17 -30.43 21.56
CA ALA A 279 -10.12 -30.12 20.47
C ALA A 279 -11.38 -31.02 20.45
N LYS A 280 -11.29 -32.25 20.99
CA LYS A 280 -12.44 -33.17 21.09
C LYS A 280 -13.48 -32.69 22.12
N ASN A 281 -13.03 -32.03 23.18
CA ASN A 281 -13.92 -31.56 24.25
C ASN A 281 -14.76 -30.35 23.83
N PHE A 282 -14.18 -29.44 23.03
CA PHE A 282 -14.88 -28.23 22.58
C PHE A 282 -16.01 -28.56 21.59
N ALA A 283 -15.74 -29.46 20.62
CA ALA A 283 -16.73 -29.88 19.63
C ALA A 283 -17.92 -30.58 20.29
N GLU A 284 -17.68 -31.45 21.28
CA GLU A 284 -18.74 -32.09 22.06
C GLU A 284 -19.53 -31.09 22.91
N THR A 285 -18.87 -30.11 23.55
CA THR A 285 -19.61 -29.04 24.27
C THR A 285 -20.49 -28.21 23.33
N MET A 286 -20.02 -27.86 22.14
CA MET A 286 -20.82 -27.11 21.17
C MET A 286 -21.98 -27.94 20.61
N ALA A 287 -21.79 -29.25 20.40
CA ALA A 287 -22.86 -30.16 20.00
C ALA A 287 -23.93 -30.27 21.09
N ARG A 288 -23.51 -30.39 22.36
CA ARG A 288 -24.42 -30.42 23.51
C ARG A 288 -25.19 -29.12 23.68
N LEU A 289 -24.53 -27.97 23.47
CA LEU A 289 -25.16 -26.66 23.58
C LEU A 289 -26.22 -26.44 22.50
N LYS A 290 -25.93 -26.83 21.24
CA LYS A 290 -26.89 -26.80 20.14
C LYS A 290 -28.06 -27.76 20.33
N ALA A 291 -27.82 -28.95 20.87
CA ALA A 291 -28.89 -29.90 21.16
C ALA A 291 -29.84 -29.37 22.25
N ALA A 292 -29.29 -28.71 23.29
CA ALA A 292 -30.08 -28.09 24.34
C ALA A 292 -30.91 -26.89 23.82
N GLU A 293 -30.35 -26.08 22.93
CA GLU A 293 -31.07 -24.96 22.31
C GLU A 293 -32.19 -25.44 21.38
N LYS A 294 -31.94 -26.53 20.63
CA LYS A 294 -32.95 -27.18 19.81
C LYS A 294 -34.12 -27.73 20.65
N GLN A 295 -33.82 -28.40 21.76
CA GLN A 295 -34.86 -28.92 22.66
C GLN A 295 -35.72 -27.80 23.25
N ARG A 296 -35.11 -26.68 23.65
CA ARG A 296 -35.85 -25.51 24.13
C ARG A 296 -36.84 -24.97 23.10
N LEU A 297 -36.42 -24.87 21.84
CA LEU A 297 -37.29 -24.40 20.77
C LEU A 297 -38.43 -25.39 20.50
N GLU A 298 -38.14 -26.70 20.52
CA GLU A 298 -39.18 -27.74 20.37
C GLU A 298 -40.20 -27.69 21.52
N ASP A 299 -39.75 -27.48 22.76
CA ASP A 299 -40.65 -27.35 23.92
C ASP A 299 -41.49 -26.06 23.87
N GLU A 300 -40.90 -24.95 23.42
CA GLU A 300 -41.60 -23.67 23.22
C GLU A 300 -42.70 -23.82 22.16
N ILE A 301 -42.40 -24.48 21.03
CA ILE A 301 -43.38 -24.77 19.97
C ILE A 301 -44.49 -25.66 20.52
N ARG A 302 -44.15 -26.71 21.26
CA ARG A 302 -45.13 -27.64 21.84
C ARG A 302 -46.05 -26.94 22.84
N HIS A 303 -45.52 -26.00 23.61
CA HIS A 303 -46.31 -25.19 24.53
C HIS A 303 -47.26 -24.25 23.78
N GLN A 304 -46.78 -23.58 22.72
CA GLN A 304 -47.62 -22.73 21.86
C GLN A 304 -48.73 -23.53 21.16
N GLU A 305 -48.42 -24.73 20.68
CA GLU A 305 -49.40 -25.64 20.07
C GLU A 305 -50.46 -26.10 21.09
N ALA A 306 -50.05 -26.44 22.32
CA ALA A 306 -50.99 -26.81 23.38
C ALA A 306 -51.88 -25.63 23.81
N GLU A 307 -51.32 -24.42 23.89
CA GLU A 307 -52.09 -23.21 24.21
C GLU A 307 -53.07 -22.84 23.08
N ALA A 308 -52.66 -23.03 21.81
CA ALA A 308 -53.53 -22.86 20.66
C ALA A 308 -54.70 -23.86 20.63
N GLN A 309 -54.46 -25.11 21.06
CA GLN A 309 -55.50 -26.14 21.17
C GLN A 309 -56.51 -25.90 22.30
N GLN A 310 -56.14 -25.16 23.36
CA GLN A 310 -57.07 -24.79 24.43
C GLN A 310 -57.88 -23.53 24.13
N ARG A 311 -57.46 -22.73 23.14
CA ARG A 311 -58.16 -21.49 22.72
C ARG A 311 -59.12 -21.68 21.54
N GLY A 312 -59.22 -22.89 20.99
CA GLY A 312 -60.21 -23.28 19.96
C GLY A 312 -61.32 -24.11 20.55
#